data_AF-A0A965V3H3-F1
#
_entry.id   AF-A0A965V3H3-F1
#
_cell.length_a   1.000
_cell.length_b   1.000
_cell.length_c   1.000
_cell.angle_alpha   90.00
_cell.angle_beta   90.00
_cell.angle_gamma   90.00
#
_symmetry.space_group_name_H-M   'P 1'
#
loop_
_entity.id
_entity.type
_entity.pdbx_description
1 polymer ?
#
loop_
_entity_poly.entity_id
_entity_poly.type
_entity_poly.pdbx_seq_one_letter_code
_entity_poly.pdbx_strand_id
1 'polypeptide(L)'
;MREPACDTRGTVTINPCQMDCRTFREQHRAYVDHELTAPDLAAVLSHIRTCGSCAARDVALRRGLFLVQNLPRIRPSRGFRARLQARLVQEREMVYSEHGSLPPKCPQNSPEKWGVRAGVSFSWGRGLPEGQLDPRRDRSRHGPGHPRLQS
;
A
#
# COMPACT_ATOMS: atom_id res chain seq x y z
N MET A 1 0.01 10.64 38.73
CA MET A 1 0.02 10.58 37.26
C MET A 1 -1.14 9.68 36.87
N ARG A 2 -2.22 10.24 36.30
CA ARG A 2 -3.51 9.57 36.12
C ARG A 2 -3.69 9.24 34.64
N GLU A 3 -3.89 7.97 34.32
CA GLU A 3 -4.22 7.47 32.98
C GLU A 3 -5.56 8.04 32.49
N PRO A 4 -5.72 8.45 31.22
CA PRO A 4 -7.04 8.71 30.67
C PRO A 4 -7.70 7.37 30.30
N ALA A 5 -8.51 6.84 31.23
CA ALA A 5 -9.36 5.68 31.00
C ALA A 5 -10.43 6.02 29.94
N CYS A 6 -10.55 5.19 28.90
CA CYS A 6 -11.73 5.20 28.04
C CYS A 6 -12.90 4.56 28.82
N ASP A 7 -13.89 5.37 29.21
CA ASP A 7 -15.12 4.88 29.81
C ASP A 7 -15.90 4.04 28.78
N THR A 8 -16.25 2.80 29.16
CA THR A 8 -17.12 1.89 28.40
C THR A 8 -18.59 2.32 28.38
N ARG A 9 -18.95 3.43 29.02
CA ARG A 9 -20.26 4.07 28.87
C ARG A 9 -20.19 5.15 27.81
N GLY A 10 -20.94 4.96 26.72
CA GLY A 10 -21.03 5.85 25.56
C GLY A 10 -21.52 7.27 25.88
N THR A 11 -20.68 8.05 26.54
CA THR A 11 -20.81 9.49 26.68
C THR A 11 -19.86 10.13 25.68
N VAL A 12 -20.47 10.75 24.67
CA VAL A 12 -19.76 11.49 23.64
C VAL A 12 -19.12 12.70 24.32
N THR A 13 -17.85 12.58 24.72
CA THR A 13 -17.06 13.77 25.05
C THR A 13 -16.82 14.49 23.73
N ILE A 14 -17.71 15.44 23.42
CA ILE A 14 -17.51 16.38 22.31
C ILE A 14 -16.28 17.20 22.69
N ASN A 15 -15.15 16.91 22.06
CA ASN A 15 -14.14 17.93 21.84
C ASN A 15 -14.66 18.75 20.64
N PRO A 16 -15.14 19.98 20.83
CA PRO A 16 -15.95 20.71 19.84
C PRO A 16 -15.15 21.26 18.65
N CYS A 17 -13.99 20.70 18.32
CA CYS A 17 -13.12 21.21 17.25
C CYS A 17 -12.66 20.19 16.21
N GLN A 18 -12.79 18.88 16.43
CA GLN A 18 -12.33 17.87 15.47
C GLN A 18 -13.19 16.61 15.58
N MET A 19 -13.69 16.15 14.43
CA MET A 19 -14.36 14.87 14.13
C MET A 19 -14.67 13.95 15.33
N ASP A 20 -15.94 13.57 15.48
CA ASP A 20 -16.33 12.61 16.51
C ASP A 20 -15.98 11.15 16.14
N CYS A 21 -16.04 10.26 17.14
CA CYS A 21 -15.69 8.84 16.96
C CYS A 21 -16.66 8.10 16.01
N ARG A 22 -17.91 8.55 15.88
CA ARG A 22 -18.90 7.92 15.01
C ARG A 22 -18.60 8.26 13.55
N THR A 23 -18.40 9.54 13.24
CA THR A 23 -17.99 10.01 11.91
C THR A 23 -16.67 9.35 11.49
N PHE A 24 -15.70 9.23 12.40
CA PHE A 24 -14.48 8.47 12.13
C PHE A 24 -14.79 7.04 11.70
N ARG A 25 -15.65 6.31 12.42
CA ARG A 25 -15.98 4.91 12.10
C ARG A 25 -16.70 4.76 10.76
N GLU A 26 -17.55 5.71 10.40
CA GLU A 26 -18.24 5.77 9.12
C GLU A 26 -17.25 6.01 7.97
N GLN A 27 -16.27 6.91 8.17
CA GLN A 27 -15.28 7.28 7.15
C GLN A 27 -14.02 6.39 7.13
N HIS A 28 -13.81 5.55 8.15
CA HIS A 28 -12.56 4.77 8.31
C HIS A 28 -12.30 3.79 7.16
N ARG A 29 -13.36 3.25 6.53
CA ARG A 29 -13.21 2.42 5.34
C ARG A 29 -12.60 3.21 4.17
N ALA A 30 -13.19 4.36 3.84
CA ALA A 30 -12.68 5.23 2.78
C ALA A 30 -11.26 5.74 3.09
N TYR A 31 -10.92 5.93 4.38
CA TYR A 31 -9.55 6.23 4.79
C TYR A 31 -8.57 5.10 4.46
N VAL A 32 -8.92 3.84 4.78
CA VAL A 32 -8.10 2.66 4.50
C VAL A 32 -7.95 2.43 3.00
N ASP A 33 -9.01 2.66 2.23
CA ASP A 33 -9.04 2.49 0.77
C ASP A 33 -8.43 3.69 0.00
N HIS A 34 -7.93 4.71 0.72
CA HIS A 34 -7.36 5.94 0.15
C HIS A 34 -8.33 6.76 -0.73
N GLU A 35 -9.62 6.73 -0.39
CA GLU A 35 -10.70 7.38 -1.14
C GLU A 35 -11.16 8.72 -0.51
N LEU A 36 -10.57 9.12 0.62
CA LEU A 36 -10.92 10.38 1.27
C LEU A 36 -10.36 11.60 0.54
N THR A 37 -11.13 12.69 0.60
CA THR A 37 -10.65 14.01 0.20
C THR A 37 -9.55 14.50 1.16
N ALA A 38 -8.73 15.46 0.71
CA ALA A 38 -7.68 16.05 1.54
C ALA A 38 -8.17 16.60 2.91
N PRO A 39 -9.29 17.35 3.00
CA PRO A 39 -9.78 17.83 4.31
C PRO A 39 -10.27 16.68 5.21
N ASP A 40 -10.97 15.70 4.66
CA ASP A 40 -11.44 14.54 5.44
C ASP A 40 -10.28 13.70 5.97
N LEU A 41 -9.25 13.50 5.14
CA LEU A 41 -8.02 12.83 5.53
C LEU A 41 -7.35 13.55 6.71
N ALA A 42 -7.25 14.88 6.65
CA ALA A 42 -6.65 15.67 7.73
C ALA A 42 -7.44 15.53 9.04
N ALA A 43 -8.78 15.53 8.96
CA ALA A 43 -9.65 15.36 10.12
C ALA A 43 -9.51 13.95 10.75
N VAL A 44 -9.52 12.90 9.93
CA VAL A 44 -9.29 11.52 10.36
C VAL A 44 -7.93 11.34 11.02
N LEU A 45 -6.86 11.87 10.39
CA LEU A 45 -5.51 11.77 10.93
C LEU A 45 -5.37 12.50 12.27
N SER A 46 -6.02 13.65 12.41
CA SER A 46 -6.02 14.38 13.68
C SER A 46 -6.74 13.56 14.76
N HIS A 47 -7.91 13.00 14.44
CA HIS A 47 -8.67 12.17 15.36
C HIS A 47 -7.91 10.93 15.83
N ILE A 48 -7.21 10.23 14.93
CA ILE A 48 -6.36 9.07 15.29
C ILE A 48 -5.26 9.47 16.28
N ARG A 49 -4.67 10.66 16.16
CA ARG A 49 -3.62 11.11 17.09
C ARG A 49 -4.16 11.43 18.47
N THR A 50 -5.41 11.89 18.56
CA THR A 50 -6.01 12.36 19.83
C THR A 50 -6.85 11.30 20.54
N CYS A 51 -7.38 10.31 19.81
CA CYS A 51 -8.30 9.29 20.34
C CYS A 51 -7.65 7.91 20.38
N GLY A 52 -7.27 7.44 21.57
CA GLY A 52 -6.61 6.15 21.76
C GLY A 52 -7.45 4.93 21.33
N SER A 53 -8.77 4.98 21.49
CA SER A 53 -9.65 3.87 21.08
C SER A 53 -9.74 3.75 19.55
N CYS A 54 -9.83 4.87 18.84
CA CYS A 54 -9.82 4.92 17.39
C CYS A 54 -8.44 4.60 16.80
N ALA A 55 -7.36 5.00 17.48
CA ALA A 55 -6.00 4.60 17.11
C ALA A 55 -5.79 3.08 17.20
N ALA A 56 -6.25 2.46 18.29
CA ALA A 56 -6.19 1.01 18.46
C ALA A 56 -6.99 0.27 17.37
N ARG A 57 -8.16 0.79 17.00
CA ARG A 57 -8.97 0.27 15.88
C ARG A 57 -8.23 0.37 14.54
N ASP A 58 -7.61 1.51 14.25
CA ASP A 58 -6.84 1.70 13.03
C ASP A 58 -5.70 0.67 12.90
N VAL A 59 -4.93 0.50 13.98
CA VAL A 59 -3.85 -0.49 14.04
C VAL A 59 -4.37 -1.91 13.83
N ALA A 60 -5.47 -2.29 14.48
CA ALA A 60 -6.06 -3.62 14.33
C ALA A 60 -6.48 -3.90 12.89
N LEU A 61 -7.12 -2.92 12.23
CA LEU A 61 -7.55 -3.05 10.84
C LEU A 61 -6.37 -3.11 9.86
N ARG A 62 -5.37 -2.25 10.02
CA ARG A 62 -4.15 -2.29 9.17
C ARG A 62 -3.38 -3.60 9.33
N ARG A 63 -3.30 -4.14 10.55
CA ARG A 63 -2.70 -5.47 10.79
C ARG A 63 -3.51 -6.59 10.13
N GLY A 64 -4.83 -6.56 10.26
CA GLY A 64 -5.71 -7.52 9.58
C GLY A 64 -5.57 -7.48 8.07
N LEU A 65 -5.52 -6.28 7.49
CA LEU A 65 -5.30 -6.08 6.05
C LEU A 65 -3.94 -6.63 5.61
N PHE A 66 -2.88 -6.39 6.39
CA PHE A 66 -1.56 -6.94 6.12
C PHE A 66 -1.59 -8.48 6.10
N LEU A 67 -2.28 -9.13 7.04
CA LEU A 67 -2.43 -10.59 7.01
C LEU A 67 -3.12 -11.04 5.72
N VAL A 68 -4.24 -10.41 5.35
CA VAL A 68 -5.00 -10.78 4.15
C VAL A 68 -4.18 -10.63 2.87
N GLN A 69 -3.41 -9.55 2.75
CA GLN A 69 -2.56 -9.28 1.59
C GLN A 69 -1.41 -10.28 1.45
N ASN A 70 -1.02 -10.95 2.54
CA ASN A 70 0.05 -11.94 2.56
C ASN A 70 -0.47 -13.40 2.47
N LEU A 71 -1.76 -13.61 2.23
CA LEU A 71 -2.25 -14.98 1.94
C LEU A 71 -1.61 -15.52 0.64
N PRO A 72 -1.46 -16.85 0.53
CA PRO A 72 -1.04 -17.50 -0.71
C PRO A 72 -1.88 -17.03 -1.89
N ARG A 73 -1.20 -16.65 -2.98
CA ARG A 73 -1.90 -16.20 -4.19
C ARG A 73 -2.72 -17.35 -4.76
N ILE A 74 -4.00 -17.08 -4.97
CA ILE A 74 -4.91 -18.02 -5.65
C ILE A 74 -4.44 -18.15 -7.10
N ARG A 75 -4.22 -19.39 -7.55
CA ARG A 75 -3.92 -19.69 -8.95
C ARG A 75 -5.23 -19.72 -9.75
N PRO A 76 -5.45 -18.80 -10.70
CA PRO A 76 -6.65 -18.85 -11.53
C PRO A 76 -6.66 -20.09 -12.44
N SER A 77 -7.85 -20.50 -12.89
CA SER A 77 -8.00 -21.63 -13.81
C SER A 77 -7.28 -21.38 -15.14
N ARG A 78 -6.91 -22.47 -15.83
CA ARG A 78 -6.25 -22.38 -17.14
C ARG A 78 -7.14 -21.59 -18.11
N GLY A 79 -6.52 -20.67 -18.85
CA GLY A 79 -7.23 -19.80 -19.81
C GLY A 79 -8.05 -18.68 -19.19
N PHE A 80 -8.15 -18.56 -17.86
CA PHE A 80 -8.89 -17.47 -17.20
C PHE A 80 -8.43 -16.09 -17.66
N ARG A 81 -7.10 -15.86 -17.71
CA ARG A 81 -6.53 -14.57 -18.16
C ARG A 81 -6.93 -14.22 -19.59
N ALA A 82 -7.00 -15.22 -20.48
CA ALA A 82 -7.41 -14.99 -21.87
C ALA A 82 -8.90 -14.62 -21.96
N ARG A 83 -9.77 -15.33 -21.23
CA ARG A 83 -11.20 -15.01 -21.16
C ARG A 83 -11.46 -13.63 -20.55
N LEU A 84 -10.73 -13.30 -19.47
CA LEU A 84 -10.81 -11.98 -18.83
C LEU A 84 -10.38 -10.88 -19.80
N GLN A 85 -9.25 -11.06 -20.50
CA GLN A 85 -8.77 -10.08 -21.46
C GLN A 85 -9.74 -9.86 -22.61
N ALA A 86 -10.28 -10.93 -23.18
CA ALA A 86 -11.28 -10.86 -24.24
C ALA A 86 -12.54 -10.09 -23.77
N ARG A 87 -13.01 -10.36 -22.54
CA ARG A 87 -14.15 -9.64 -21.98
C ARG A 87 -13.85 -8.15 -21.73
N LEU A 88 -12.69 -7.82 -21.17
CA LEU A 88 -12.29 -6.42 -20.94
C LEU A 88 -12.20 -5.62 -22.25
N VAL A 89 -11.74 -6.25 -23.34
CA VAL A 89 -11.72 -5.62 -24.67
C VAL A 89 -13.15 -5.36 -25.16
N GLN A 90 -14.02 -6.37 -25.06
CA GLN A 90 -15.42 -6.26 -25.46
C GLN A 90 -16.16 -5.13 -24.71
N GLU A 91 -16.06 -5.09 -23.38
CA GLU A 91 -16.70 -4.04 -22.56
C GLU A 91 -16.20 -2.65 -22.95
N ARG A 92 -14.91 -2.51 -23.21
CA ARG A 92 -14.32 -1.24 -23.62
C ARG A 92 -14.81 -0.79 -24.99
N GLU A 93 -14.97 -1.73 -25.94
CA GLU A 93 -15.55 -1.46 -27.26
C GLU A 93 -17.03 -1.08 -27.18
N MET A 94 -17.80 -1.72 -26.28
CA MET A 94 -19.21 -1.36 -26.04
C MET A 94 -19.34 0.08 -25.50
N VAL A 95 -18.55 0.44 -24.47
CA VAL A 95 -18.53 1.80 -23.90
C VAL A 95 -18.15 2.85 -24.94
N TYR A 96 -17.25 2.53 -25.88
CA TYR A 96 -16.89 3.43 -26.98
C TYR A 96 -17.95 3.56 -28.08
N SER A 97 -18.88 2.61 -28.18
CA SER A 97 -19.96 2.67 -29.18
C SER A 97 -21.16 3.50 -28.71
N GLU A 98 -21.46 3.51 -27.41
CA GLU A 98 -22.60 4.27 -26.84
C GLU A 98 -22.24 5.72 -26.47
N HIS A 99 -20.98 5.98 -26.10
CA HIS A 99 -20.46 7.31 -25.81
C HIS A 99 -19.39 7.68 -26.84
N GLY A 100 -19.79 8.08 -28.05
CA GLY A 100 -18.92 8.35 -29.19
C GLY A 100 -17.76 9.33 -28.91
N SER A 101 -16.69 8.85 -28.29
CA SER A 101 -15.32 9.36 -28.26
C SER A 101 -14.47 8.48 -27.35
N LEU A 102 -13.33 8.04 -27.87
CA LEU A 102 -12.24 7.49 -27.05
C LEU A 102 -11.85 8.52 -25.97
N PRO A 103 -11.57 8.12 -24.71
CA PRO A 103 -10.80 8.94 -23.81
C PRO A 103 -9.45 9.16 -24.50
N PRO A 104 -8.93 10.39 -24.52
CA PRO A 104 -7.62 10.63 -25.09
C PRO A 104 -6.64 9.68 -24.40
N LYS A 105 -5.83 8.97 -25.20
CA LYS A 105 -4.61 8.34 -24.66
C LYS A 105 -3.96 9.43 -23.81
N CYS A 106 -3.82 9.21 -22.50
CA CYS A 106 -3.09 10.14 -21.66
C CYS A 106 -1.75 10.40 -22.39
N PRO A 107 -1.39 11.64 -22.73
CA PRO A 107 -0.21 11.95 -23.56
C PRO A 107 1.13 11.56 -22.92
N GLN A 108 1.07 10.87 -21.78
CA GLN A 108 2.15 10.52 -20.87
C GLN A 108 2.79 9.15 -21.18
N ASN A 109 2.27 8.36 -22.14
CA ASN A 109 2.86 7.06 -22.51
C ASN A 109 3.36 6.96 -23.95
N SER A 110 3.70 8.08 -24.60
CA SER A 110 4.42 8.00 -25.88
C SER A 110 5.91 7.68 -25.67
N PRO A 111 6.46 6.65 -26.34
CA PRO A 111 7.89 6.30 -26.26
C PRO A 111 8.81 7.37 -26.87
N GLU A 112 8.30 8.29 -27.68
CA GLU A 112 9.11 9.32 -28.37
C GLU A 112 9.37 10.58 -27.52
N LYS A 113 8.84 10.65 -26.28
CA LYS A 113 9.05 11.77 -25.33
C LYS A 113 9.79 11.39 -24.05
N TRP A 114 10.44 10.24 -23.98
CA TRP A 114 11.47 10.02 -22.95
C TRP A 114 12.77 10.69 -23.40
N GLY A 115 12.77 12.02 -23.32
CA GLY A 115 14.01 12.76 -23.30
C GLY A 115 14.86 12.21 -22.16
N VAL A 116 15.99 11.64 -22.53
CA VAL A 116 17.09 11.32 -21.64
C VAL A 116 17.44 12.58 -20.86
N ARG A 117 16.87 12.74 -19.66
CA ARG A 117 17.58 13.42 -18.57
C ARG A 117 18.22 12.31 -17.75
N ALA A 118 19.51 12.15 -18.00
CA ALA A 118 20.40 11.37 -17.15
C ALA A 118 20.09 11.66 -15.67
N GLY A 119 19.91 10.61 -14.86
CA GLY A 119 20.12 10.72 -13.42
C GLY A 119 19.07 10.18 -12.46
N VAL A 120 18.02 9.45 -12.87
CA VAL A 120 17.23 8.66 -11.90
C VAL A 120 16.91 7.28 -12.47
N SER A 121 17.76 6.30 -12.14
CA SER A 121 17.55 4.91 -12.49
C SER A 121 16.44 4.34 -11.60
N PHE A 122 15.20 4.36 -12.09
CA PHE A 122 14.10 3.65 -11.44
C PHE A 122 14.05 2.22 -12.00
N SER A 123 14.83 1.32 -11.39
CA SER A 123 14.80 -0.10 -11.74
C SER A 123 13.54 -0.76 -11.20
N TRP A 124 12.46 -0.76 -12.00
CA TRP A 124 11.39 -1.74 -11.82
C TRP A 124 11.96 -3.11 -12.23
N GLY A 125 12.30 -3.91 -11.21
CA GLY A 125 12.93 -5.22 -11.35
C GLY A 125 12.12 -6.17 -12.22
N ARG A 126 12.54 -6.33 -13.47
CA ARG A 126 12.36 -7.58 -14.21
C ARG A 126 13.35 -8.60 -13.64
N GLY A 127 12.85 -9.83 -13.46
CA GLY A 127 13.58 -10.93 -12.85
C GLY A 127 14.97 -11.16 -13.42
N LEU A 128 15.89 -11.50 -12.52
CA LEU A 128 17.17 -12.10 -12.88
C LEU A 128 16.92 -13.47 -13.52
N PRO A 129 17.44 -13.75 -14.73
CA PRO A 129 17.72 -15.11 -15.14
C PRO A 129 18.92 -15.66 -14.35
N GLU A 130 18.82 -16.95 -14.02
CA GLU A 130 19.88 -17.78 -13.46
C GLU A 130 21.14 -17.75 -14.34
N GLY A 131 22.31 -17.75 -13.67
CA GLY A 131 23.54 -18.28 -14.25
C GLY A 131 24.55 -17.26 -14.75
N GLN A 132 25.35 -16.69 -13.84
CA GLN A 132 26.76 -16.39 -14.14
C GLN A 132 27.56 -16.37 -12.82
N LEU A 133 28.24 -17.47 -12.53
CA LEU A 133 29.38 -17.48 -11.61
C LEU A 133 30.52 -16.71 -12.28
N ASP A 134 30.96 -15.60 -11.69
CA ASP A 134 32.25 -14.97 -12.02
C ASP A 134 33.21 -15.06 -10.82
N PRO A 135 34.33 -15.79 -10.95
CA PRO A 135 35.27 -16.07 -9.88
C PRO A 135 36.32 -14.97 -9.77
N ARG A 136 36.07 -13.91 -8.97
CA ARG A 136 37.15 -12.99 -8.53
C ARG A 136 36.69 -11.96 -7.48
N ARG A 137 36.46 -12.41 -6.25
CA ARG A 137 36.72 -11.56 -5.07
C ARG A 137 37.01 -12.38 -3.82
N ASP A 138 38.16 -13.06 -3.88
CA ASP A 138 38.95 -13.35 -2.70
C ASP A 138 39.36 -12.01 -2.07
N ARG A 139 38.89 -11.78 -0.84
CA ARG A 139 39.65 -11.01 0.13
C ARG A 139 39.40 -11.59 1.51
N SER A 140 40.11 -12.69 1.75
CA SER A 140 40.76 -12.98 3.02
C SER A 140 41.01 -11.72 3.86
N ARG A 141 40.43 -11.65 5.07
CA ARG A 141 40.98 -10.93 6.22
C ARG A 141 40.32 -11.36 7.53
N HIS A 142 41.00 -12.31 8.17
CA HIS A 142 41.30 -12.39 9.60
C HIS A 142 40.18 -12.09 10.61
N GLY A 143 39.68 -13.15 11.23
CA GLY A 143 39.04 -13.09 12.54
C GLY A 143 40.09 -12.87 13.65
N PRO A 144 39.80 -12.05 14.67
CA PRO A 144 40.63 -12.00 15.87
C PRO A 144 40.22 -13.11 16.85
N GLY A 145 41.26 -13.74 17.39
CA GLY A 145 41.21 -14.94 18.21
C GLY A 145 40.52 -14.79 19.57
N HIS A 146 39.94 -15.91 19.99
CA HIS A 146 39.64 -16.22 21.38
C HIS A 146 40.91 -16.17 22.25
N PRO A 147 40.85 -15.63 23.47
CA PRO A 147 41.71 -16.09 24.55
C PRO A 147 41.06 -17.27 25.29
N ARG A 148 41.81 -18.35 25.31
CA ARG A 148 41.65 -19.59 26.06
C ARG A 148 42.03 -19.30 27.52
N LEU A 149 41.17 -19.60 28.48
CA LEU A 149 41.56 -19.75 29.89
C LEU A 149 41.13 -21.14 30.34
N GLN A 150 42.13 -22.00 30.52
CA GLN A 150 42.06 -23.23 31.30
C GLN A 150 42.70 -22.95 32.66
N SER A 151 42.04 -23.40 33.73
CA SER A 151 42.54 -23.96 35.00
C SER A 151 41.63 -23.52 36.14
#